data_AF-A0A7U5BF73-F1
#
_entry.id   AF-A0A7U5BF73-F1
#
_cell.length_a   1.000
_cell.length_b   1.000
_cell.length_c   1.000
_cell.angle_alpha   90.00
_cell.angle_beta   90.00
_cell.angle_gamma   90.00
#
_symmetry.space_group_name_H-M   'P 1'
#
loop_
_entity.id
_entity.type
_entity.pdbx_description
1 polymer ?
#
loop_
_entity_poly.entity_id
_entity_poly.type
_entity_poly.pdbx_seq_one_letter_code
_entity_poly.pdbx_strand_id
1 'polypeptide(L)'
;MEPQSRSISTRVSEIIDHTEVIYLRFLRAIILVIATILILYTAYLAVSGLYRVAQSPSSVREAVASVAANEISDAEQPEAVSPEAGKGPVADSEQQKFYSNFVERYFRLFHTKFEPFRQPEDKVLSRDEFDDSFVQSAARLNAATAGSVTFSSDRADLESLLAAMTAAAVEPRTIQRLRRYKAAKKVAVQRQIRKTRIEYRRGWNSLSTSCDGWFYSPIGCAERRAVEVPYSETTKAMEFPKGTQSHSQIFHAMQDKFFTLLENRRSSNAATAEARRIEIAESNVRGSIDLSLALRIFGGFIALMFFFLLIAIERHQRRIAATIPIAALPERAGS
;
A
#
# COMPACT_ATOMS: atom_id res chain seq x y z
N MET A 1 -85.12 57.67 -2.35
CA MET A 1 -84.96 56.42 -3.10
C MET A 1 -84.43 56.82 -4.46
N GLU A 2 -83.12 56.70 -4.68
CA GLU A 2 -82.47 56.84 -6.00
C GLU A 2 -81.09 56.14 -5.90
N PRO A 3 -80.74 55.22 -6.82
CA PRO A 3 -79.60 54.34 -6.64
C PRO A 3 -78.28 54.97 -7.13
N GLN A 4 -77.23 54.77 -6.33
CA GLN A 4 -75.85 55.14 -6.62
C GLN A 4 -75.31 54.37 -7.83
N SER A 5 -75.02 55.07 -8.93
CA SER A 5 -74.19 54.57 -10.03
C SER A 5 -72.70 54.75 -9.71
N ARG A 6 -72.17 53.98 -8.76
CA ARG A 6 -70.70 53.80 -8.66
C ARG A 6 -70.26 52.91 -9.82
N SER A 7 -69.40 53.46 -10.68
CA SER A 7 -69.02 52.88 -11.98
C SER A 7 -68.40 51.48 -11.83
N ILE A 8 -68.84 50.56 -12.68
CA ILE A 8 -68.32 49.18 -12.78
C ILE A 8 -66.80 49.17 -13.04
N SER A 9 -66.25 50.23 -13.66
CA SER A 9 -64.81 50.37 -13.90
C SER A 9 -63.97 50.43 -12.62
N THR A 10 -64.48 51.03 -11.53
CA THR A 10 -63.75 51.10 -10.25
C THR A 10 -63.68 49.75 -9.53
N ARG A 11 -64.69 48.90 -9.68
CA ARG A 11 -64.67 47.54 -9.10
C ARG A 11 -63.75 46.59 -9.87
N VAL A 12 -63.67 46.73 -11.20
CA VAL A 12 -62.77 45.90 -12.02
C VAL A 12 -61.30 46.30 -11.80
N SER A 13 -60.99 47.60 -11.67
CA SER A 13 -59.64 48.03 -11.30
C SER A 13 -59.24 47.58 -9.88
N GLU A 14 -60.16 47.64 -8.91
CA GLU A 14 -59.90 47.12 -7.55
C GLU A 14 -59.63 45.62 -7.52
N ILE A 15 -60.34 44.82 -8.32
CA ILE A 15 -60.12 43.37 -8.38
C ILE A 15 -58.79 43.05 -9.05
N ILE A 16 -58.44 43.75 -10.13
CA ILE A 16 -57.14 43.61 -10.82
C ILE A 16 -56.00 44.00 -9.88
N ASP A 17 -56.08 45.15 -9.22
CA ASP A 17 -55.10 45.60 -8.22
C ASP A 17 -54.98 44.61 -7.06
N HIS A 18 -56.08 44.01 -6.60
CA HIS A 18 -56.06 43.03 -5.52
C HIS A 18 -55.41 41.71 -5.96
N THR A 19 -55.70 41.23 -7.17
CA THR A 19 -55.04 40.05 -7.74
C THR A 19 -53.56 40.29 -8.02
N GLU A 20 -53.18 41.49 -8.47
CA GLU A 20 -51.79 41.90 -8.67
C GLU A 20 -51.02 41.93 -7.34
N VAL A 21 -51.62 42.48 -6.28
CA VAL A 21 -51.02 42.50 -4.94
C VAL A 21 -50.84 41.09 -4.37
N ILE A 22 -51.82 40.20 -4.54
CA ILE A 22 -51.73 38.80 -4.10
C ILE A 22 -50.67 38.05 -4.91
N TYR A 23 -50.65 38.22 -6.24
CA TYR A 23 -49.65 37.61 -7.12
C TYR A 23 -48.24 38.07 -6.77
N LEU A 24 -48.03 39.39 -6.56
CA LEU A 24 -46.74 39.94 -6.14
C LEU A 24 -46.30 39.46 -4.75
N ARG A 25 -47.23 39.23 -3.81
CA ARG A 25 -46.93 38.64 -2.50
C ARG A 25 -46.51 37.17 -2.64
N PHE A 26 -47.21 36.39 -3.45
CA PHE A 26 -46.91 34.98 -3.68
C PHE A 26 -45.56 34.80 -4.39
N LEU A 27 -45.31 35.62 -5.42
CA LEU A 27 -44.03 35.67 -6.13
C LEU A 27 -42.87 36.02 -5.18
N ARG A 28 -43.05 37.01 -4.29
CA ARG A 28 -42.06 37.33 -3.25
C ARG A 28 -41.81 36.18 -2.30
N ALA A 29 -42.85 35.49 -1.83
CA ALA A 29 -42.72 34.36 -0.93
C ALA A 29 -41.94 33.21 -1.59
N ILE A 30 -42.25 32.87 -2.85
CA ILE A 30 -41.53 31.85 -3.62
C ILE A 30 -40.06 32.24 -3.81
N ILE A 31 -39.78 33.49 -4.20
CA ILE A 31 -38.41 33.98 -4.38
C ILE A 31 -37.63 33.89 -3.06
N LEU A 32 -38.26 34.21 -1.93
CA LEU A 32 -37.63 34.15 -0.61
C LEU A 32 -37.33 32.70 -0.19
N VAL A 33 -38.24 31.77 -0.47
CA VAL A 33 -37.99 30.33 -0.26
C VAL A 33 -36.83 29.83 -1.12
N ILE A 34 -36.81 30.15 -2.42
CA ILE A 34 -35.72 29.76 -3.33
C ILE A 34 -34.39 30.35 -2.87
N ALA A 35 -34.37 31.64 -2.48
CA ALA A 35 -33.19 32.30 -1.94
C ALA A 35 -32.67 31.61 -0.67
N THR A 36 -33.57 31.23 0.22
CA THR A 36 -33.22 30.53 1.47
C THR A 36 -32.59 29.16 1.17
N ILE A 37 -33.16 28.40 0.24
CA ILE A 37 -32.62 27.10 -0.20
C ILE A 37 -31.24 27.27 -0.84
N LEU A 38 -31.06 28.28 -1.69
CA LEU A 38 -29.76 28.59 -2.31
C LEU A 38 -28.69 28.95 -1.28
N ILE A 39 -29.04 29.72 -0.25
CA ILE A 39 -28.11 30.06 0.85
C ILE A 39 -27.74 28.81 1.66
N LEU A 40 -28.70 27.96 1.99
CA LEU A 40 -28.42 26.71 2.72
C LEU A 40 -27.54 25.75 1.89
N TYR A 41 -27.82 25.64 0.59
CA TYR A 41 -27.04 24.80 -0.32
C TYR A 41 -25.61 25.32 -0.51
N THR A 42 -25.43 26.65 -0.63
CA THR A 42 -24.09 27.25 -0.70
C THR A 42 -23.30 27.07 0.58
N ALA A 43 -23.93 27.23 1.75
CA ALA A 43 -23.30 26.97 3.03
C ALA A 43 -22.86 25.51 3.15
N TYR A 44 -23.71 24.56 2.72
CA TYR A 44 -23.38 23.15 2.68
C TYR A 44 -22.14 22.88 1.79
N LEU A 45 -22.15 23.35 0.54
CA LEU A 45 -21.03 23.18 -0.39
C LEU A 45 -19.73 23.83 0.11
N ALA A 46 -19.82 25.00 0.73
CA ALA A 46 -18.66 25.69 1.29
C ALA A 46 -18.04 24.89 2.44
N VAL A 47 -18.85 24.40 3.39
CA VAL A 47 -18.37 23.61 4.53
C VAL A 47 -17.83 22.25 4.07
N SER A 48 -18.57 21.54 3.21
CA SER A 48 -18.13 20.23 2.70
C SER A 48 -16.88 20.36 1.84
N GLY A 49 -16.80 21.38 0.99
CA GLY A 49 -15.65 21.62 0.13
C GLY A 49 -14.41 22.01 0.93
N LEU A 50 -14.55 22.89 1.93
CA LEU A 50 -13.46 23.28 2.83
C LEU A 50 -12.94 22.08 3.63
N TYR A 51 -13.84 21.27 4.19
CA TYR A 51 -13.47 20.06 4.94
C TYR A 51 -12.67 19.09 4.08
N ARG A 52 -13.09 18.88 2.83
CA ARG A 52 -12.37 18.00 1.89
C ARG A 52 -10.99 18.56 1.58
N VAL A 53 -10.89 19.80 1.10
CA VAL A 53 -9.61 20.43 0.71
C VAL A 53 -8.63 20.58 1.88
N ALA A 54 -9.12 20.71 3.12
CA ALA A 54 -8.27 20.80 4.31
C ALA A 54 -7.53 19.49 4.64
N GLN A 55 -7.95 18.35 4.08
CA GLN A 55 -7.25 17.09 4.30
C GLN A 55 -5.95 17.04 3.48
N SER A 56 -4.84 16.70 4.13
CA SER A 56 -3.54 16.59 3.47
C SER A 56 -3.21 15.12 3.16
N PRO A 57 -2.98 14.74 1.88
CA PRO A 57 -2.50 13.40 1.53
C PRO A 57 -1.20 13.03 2.27
N SER A 58 -0.31 14.02 2.49
CA SER A 58 0.98 13.81 3.18
C SER A 58 0.85 13.44 4.66
N SER A 59 -0.34 13.60 5.26
CA SER A 59 -0.60 13.22 6.65
C SER A 59 -0.82 11.71 6.84
N VAL A 60 -1.06 10.97 5.76
CA VAL A 60 -1.28 9.52 5.81
C VAL A 60 0.06 8.80 5.98
N ARG A 61 0.26 8.24 7.18
CA ARG A 61 1.40 7.39 7.52
C ARG A 61 1.04 5.92 7.33
N GLU A 62 2.04 5.15 6.90
CA GLU A 62 1.94 3.70 6.81
C GLU A 62 1.85 3.09 8.22
N ALA A 63 1.02 2.07 8.37
CA ALA A 63 0.93 1.33 9.63
C ALA A 63 2.22 0.52 9.86
N VAL A 64 2.67 0.43 11.11
CA VAL A 64 3.86 -0.35 11.46
C VAL A 64 3.56 -1.84 11.30
N ALA A 65 4.34 -2.53 10.46
CA ALA A 65 4.25 -3.98 10.32
C ALA A 65 4.86 -4.67 11.56
N SER A 66 4.17 -5.67 12.10
CA SER A 66 4.67 -6.54 13.17
C SER A 66 4.31 -7.99 12.86
N VAL A 67 5.03 -8.96 13.39
CA VAL A 67 4.77 -10.41 13.21
C VAL A 67 4.72 -11.10 14.57
N ALA A 68 3.67 -11.87 14.83
CA ALA A 68 3.48 -12.56 16.11
C ALA A 68 4.09 -13.97 16.09
N ALA A 69 4.44 -14.48 17.27
CA ALA A 69 5.16 -15.74 17.45
C ALA A 69 4.40 -16.98 16.98
N ASN A 70 3.08 -17.00 17.14
CA ASN A 70 2.20 -18.09 16.72
C ASN A 70 2.06 -18.20 15.19
N GLU A 71 2.46 -17.18 14.43
CA GLU A 71 2.34 -17.15 12.96
C GLU A 71 3.54 -17.78 12.25
N ILE A 72 4.64 -17.98 12.99
CA ILE A 72 5.89 -18.55 12.46
C ILE A 72 6.12 -19.99 12.93
N SER A 73 5.49 -20.44 14.03
CA SER A 73 5.73 -21.77 14.64
C SER A 73 5.44 -22.98 13.73
N ASP A 74 4.66 -22.79 12.65
CA ASP A 74 4.28 -23.85 11.70
C ASP A 74 4.98 -23.73 10.33
N ALA A 75 5.96 -22.84 10.19
CA ALA A 75 6.65 -22.64 8.93
C ALA A 75 7.43 -23.89 8.49
N GLU A 76 7.29 -24.28 7.22
CA GLU A 76 8.08 -25.33 6.56
C GLU A 76 9.06 -24.69 5.57
N GLN A 77 10.28 -25.21 5.49
CA GLN A 77 11.34 -24.65 4.66
C GLN A 77 11.08 -24.92 3.15
N PRO A 78 10.97 -23.88 2.31
CA PRO A 78 11.13 -24.01 0.86
C PRO A 78 12.62 -23.98 0.46
N GLU A 79 12.95 -24.47 -0.74
CA GLU A 79 14.33 -24.44 -1.27
C GLU A 79 14.86 -23.00 -1.38
N ALA A 80 16.01 -22.74 -0.75
CA ALA A 80 16.60 -21.41 -0.63
C ALA A 80 17.49 -21.03 -1.83
N VAL A 81 17.41 -19.76 -2.24
CA VAL A 81 18.35 -19.10 -3.15
C VAL A 81 19.17 -18.12 -2.31
N SER A 82 20.50 -18.25 -2.35
CA SER A 82 21.43 -17.43 -1.57
C SER A 82 21.99 -16.30 -2.45
N PRO A 83 21.96 -15.02 -2.03
CA PRO A 83 22.65 -13.96 -2.75
C PRO A 83 24.11 -13.80 -2.31
N GLU A 84 25.00 -13.51 -3.28
CA GLU A 84 26.44 -13.34 -3.08
C GLU A 84 26.82 -12.02 -2.39
N ALA A 85 27.86 -12.08 -1.53
CA ALA A 85 28.39 -10.95 -0.78
C ALA A 85 29.46 -10.17 -1.56
N GLY A 86 29.26 -8.87 -1.73
CA GLY A 86 30.27 -7.91 -2.18
C GLY A 86 31.06 -7.30 -1.02
N LYS A 87 32.35 -6.99 -1.23
CA LYS A 87 33.21 -6.29 -0.26
C LYS A 87 32.88 -4.80 -0.24
N GLY A 88 32.38 -4.30 0.90
CA GLY A 88 32.09 -2.89 1.14
C GLY A 88 33.19 -2.17 1.95
N PRO A 89 33.13 -0.82 2.05
CA PRO A 89 34.12 0.00 2.75
C PRO A 89 34.07 -0.16 4.28
N VAL A 90 35.01 0.49 4.98
CA VAL A 90 35.21 0.37 6.44
C VAL A 90 33.96 0.83 7.20
N ALA A 91 33.38 -0.10 7.98
CA ALA A 91 32.11 0.11 8.65
C ALA A 91 32.23 0.88 9.97
N ASP A 92 31.13 1.54 10.34
CA ASP A 92 30.98 2.27 11.60
C ASP A 92 31.06 1.32 12.82
N SER A 93 31.81 1.74 13.84
CA SER A 93 32.08 0.94 15.05
C SER A 93 30.80 0.61 15.85
N GLU A 94 29.77 1.45 15.77
CA GLU A 94 28.48 1.18 16.41
C GLU A 94 27.72 0.06 15.71
N GLN A 95 27.70 0.08 14.36
CA GLN A 95 27.03 -0.95 13.55
C GLN A 95 27.68 -2.32 13.75
N GLN A 96 29.02 -2.38 13.74
CA GLN A 96 29.77 -3.60 14.03
C GLN A 96 29.44 -4.18 15.42
N LYS A 97 29.40 -3.34 16.45
CA LYS A 97 29.03 -3.74 17.81
C LYS A 97 27.61 -4.27 17.89
N PHE A 98 26.67 -3.62 17.19
CA PHE A 98 25.28 -4.07 17.17
C PHE A 98 25.16 -5.46 16.54
N TYR A 99 25.69 -5.65 15.33
CA TYR A 99 25.57 -6.92 14.62
C TYR A 99 26.27 -8.08 15.35
N SER A 100 27.47 -7.86 15.88
CA SER A 100 28.17 -8.88 16.67
C SER A 100 27.40 -9.26 17.95
N ASN A 101 26.84 -8.28 18.66
CA ASN A 101 26.00 -8.53 19.83
C ASN A 101 24.70 -9.26 19.47
N PHE A 102 24.09 -8.90 18.33
CA PHE A 102 22.90 -9.56 17.83
C PHE A 102 23.18 -11.04 17.51
N VAL A 103 24.25 -11.34 16.77
CA VAL A 103 24.70 -12.71 16.49
C VAL A 103 24.88 -13.49 17.79
N GLU A 104 25.49 -12.89 18.82
CA GLU A 104 25.68 -13.55 20.11
C GLU A 104 24.34 -13.90 20.78
N ARG A 105 23.41 -12.95 20.85
CA ARG A 105 22.07 -13.18 21.44
C ARG A 105 21.27 -14.22 20.67
N TYR A 106 21.31 -14.16 19.34
CA TYR A 106 20.55 -15.04 18.46
C TYR A 106 21.14 -16.46 18.43
N PHE A 107 22.47 -16.58 18.41
CA PHE A 107 23.16 -17.86 18.57
C PHE A 107 22.85 -18.47 19.94
N ARG A 108 22.82 -17.67 21.01
CA ARG A 108 22.45 -18.15 22.35
C ARG A 108 21.03 -18.71 22.37
N LEU A 109 20.07 -18.04 21.71
CA LEU A 109 18.70 -18.54 21.56
C LEU A 109 18.68 -19.90 20.86
N PHE A 110 19.35 -20.01 19.70
CA PHE A 110 19.47 -21.26 18.95
C PHE A 110 20.06 -22.38 19.83
N HIS A 111 21.19 -22.09 20.47
CA HIS A 111 21.90 -23.03 21.31
C HIS A 111 21.11 -23.48 22.55
N THR A 112 20.29 -22.61 23.15
CA THR A 112 19.50 -22.99 24.34
C THR A 112 18.17 -23.64 24.01
N LYS A 113 17.54 -23.33 22.88
CA LYS A 113 16.18 -23.79 22.57
C LYS A 113 16.12 -24.88 21.49
N PHE A 114 17.03 -24.88 20.53
CA PHE A 114 17.00 -25.78 19.36
C PHE A 114 18.07 -26.87 19.45
N GLU A 115 19.29 -26.51 19.82
CA GLU A 115 20.43 -27.43 19.95
C GLU A 115 20.18 -28.63 20.89
N PRO A 116 19.40 -28.52 22.00
CA PRO A 116 19.08 -29.69 22.83
C PRO A 116 18.29 -30.79 22.10
N PHE A 117 17.71 -30.49 20.93
CA PHE A 117 16.98 -31.43 20.09
C PHE A 117 17.79 -31.97 18.91
N ARG A 118 19.07 -31.59 18.80
CA ARG A 118 20.00 -32.10 17.80
C ARG A 118 20.17 -33.61 17.90
N GLN A 119 20.25 -34.29 16.76
CA GLN A 119 20.63 -35.71 16.73
C GLN A 119 22.17 -35.84 16.72
N PRO A 120 22.76 -36.93 17.27
CA PRO A 120 24.21 -37.07 17.41
C PRO A 120 25.01 -36.88 16.11
N GLU A 121 24.40 -37.25 14.99
CA GLU A 121 24.92 -37.20 13.63
C GLU A 121 24.83 -35.83 12.95
N ASP A 122 24.06 -34.89 13.51
CA ASP A 122 23.99 -33.52 13.01
C ASP A 122 25.24 -32.74 13.42
N LYS A 123 25.73 -31.90 12.50
CA LYS A 123 26.85 -30.99 12.78
C LYS A 123 26.44 -29.97 13.85
N VAL A 124 27.29 -29.82 14.88
CA VAL A 124 27.22 -28.69 15.82
C VAL A 124 27.74 -27.46 15.09
N LEU A 125 26.93 -26.41 15.03
CA LEU A 125 27.33 -25.15 14.41
C LEU A 125 28.18 -24.34 15.39
N SER A 126 29.35 -23.91 14.94
CA SER A 126 30.07 -22.83 15.62
C SER A 126 29.30 -21.50 15.47
N ARG A 127 29.64 -20.50 16.30
CA ARG A 127 29.01 -19.18 16.23
C ARG A 127 29.17 -18.55 14.85
N ASP A 128 30.34 -18.68 14.24
CA ASP A 128 30.64 -18.06 12.96
C ASP A 128 29.91 -18.80 11.82
N GLU A 129 29.83 -20.13 11.86
CA GLU A 129 29.00 -20.90 10.90
C GLU A 129 27.50 -20.63 11.06
N PHE A 130 27.04 -20.36 12.28
CA PHE A 130 25.67 -19.92 12.53
C PHE A 130 25.42 -18.53 11.95
N ASP A 131 26.36 -17.58 12.13
CA ASP A 131 26.26 -16.26 11.52
C ASP A 131 26.16 -16.39 9.99
N ASP A 132 27.09 -17.10 9.35
CA ASP A 132 27.10 -17.31 7.90
C ASP A 132 25.79 -17.93 7.37
N SER A 133 25.16 -18.81 8.16
CA SER A 133 23.95 -19.53 7.74
C SER A 133 22.65 -18.77 7.99
N PHE A 134 22.59 -17.91 9.02
CA PHE A 134 21.32 -17.33 9.49
C PHE A 134 21.30 -15.81 9.50
N VAL A 135 22.34 -15.16 10.03
CA VAL A 135 22.32 -13.71 10.26
C VAL A 135 23.01 -12.96 9.12
N GLN A 136 24.10 -13.54 8.60
CA GLN A 136 24.97 -12.99 7.56
C GLN A 136 25.43 -11.58 7.94
N SER A 137 25.91 -11.42 9.17
CA SER A 137 26.20 -10.13 9.78
C SER A 137 27.20 -9.30 8.96
N ALA A 138 28.21 -9.96 8.38
CA ALA A 138 29.18 -9.32 7.49
C ALA A 138 28.52 -8.76 6.21
N ALA A 139 27.61 -9.51 5.59
CA ALA A 139 26.88 -9.06 4.40
C ALA A 139 25.96 -7.88 4.73
N ARG A 140 25.25 -7.94 5.86
CA ARG A 140 24.39 -6.84 6.34
C ARG A 140 25.18 -5.58 6.67
N LEU A 141 26.33 -5.73 7.33
CA LEU A 141 27.22 -4.63 7.64
C LEU A 141 27.73 -3.95 6.36
N ASN A 142 28.13 -4.74 5.36
CA ASN A 142 28.54 -4.21 4.06
C ASN A 142 27.40 -3.47 3.36
N ALA A 143 26.17 -4.02 3.41
CA ALA A 143 24.98 -3.39 2.84
C ALA A 143 24.61 -2.07 3.55
N ALA A 144 24.68 -2.04 4.88
CA ALA A 144 24.46 -0.84 5.67
C ALA A 144 25.51 0.24 5.37
N THR A 145 26.79 -0.16 5.26
CA THR A 145 27.89 0.76 4.94
C THR A 145 27.82 1.27 3.51
N ALA A 146 27.36 0.45 2.56
CA ALA A 146 27.13 0.84 1.17
C ALA A 146 25.87 1.72 0.98
N GLY A 147 25.06 1.89 2.03
CA GLY A 147 23.81 2.64 1.98
C GLY A 147 22.67 1.91 1.24
N SER A 148 22.85 0.64 0.89
CA SER A 148 21.78 -0.17 0.27
C SER A 148 20.74 -0.63 1.27
N VAL A 149 21.08 -0.63 2.57
CA VAL A 149 20.17 -0.93 3.68
C VAL A 149 20.25 0.20 4.71
N THR A 150 19.09 0.64 5.21
CA THR A 150 19.04 1.63 6.30
C THR A 150 19.26 0.92 7.64
N PHE A 151 20.37 1.23 8.32
CA PHE A 151 20.75 0.58 9.59
C PHE A 151 19.66 0.62 10.66
N SER A 152 18.94 1.75 10.82
CA SER A 152 17.88 1.85 11.82
C SER A 152 16.70 0.91 11.56
N SER A 153 16.32 0.71 10.29
CA SER A 153 15.27 -0.23 9.88
C SER A 153 15.73 -1.67 10.08
N ASP A 154 16.94 -2.00 9.63
CA ASP A 154 17.49 -3.36 9.77
C ASP A 154 17.68 -3.75 11.24
N ARG A 155 18.14 -2.81 12.07
CA ARG A 155 18.19 -2.96 13.52
C ARG A 155 16.82 -3.26 14.13
N ALA A 156 15.78 -2.51 13.75
CA ALA A 156 14.43 -2.74 14.25
C ALA A 156 13.90 -4.12 13.82
N ASP A 157 14.19 -4.53 12.59
CA ASP A 157 13.78 -5.82 12.03
C ASP A 157 14.44 -6.97 12.76
N LEU A 158 15.75 -6.88 12.99
CA LEU A 158 16.50 -7.90 13.73
C LEU A 158 16.04 -8.00 15.18
N GLU A 159 15.82 -6.89 15.89
CA GLU A 159 15.29 -6.94 17.26
C GLU A 159 13.88 -7.55 17.31
N SER A 160 13.02 -7.21 16.33
CA SER A 160 11.69 -7.81 16.23
C SER A 160 11.74 -9.31 15.88
N LEU A 161 12.68 -9.73 15.03
CA LEU A 161 12.96 -11.14 14.73
C LEU A 161 13.38 -11.88 16.00
N LEU A 162 14.34 -11.36 16.76
CA LEU A 162 14.81 -11.98 18.00
C LEU A 162 13.66 -12.15 19.00
N ALA A 163 12.81 -11.14 19.15
CA ALA A 163 11.64 -11.21 20.03
C ALA A 163 10.64 -12.28 19.55
N ALA A 164 10.28 -12.28 18.26
CA ALA A 164 9.34 -13.23 17.68
C ALA A 164 9.86 -14.67 17.77
N MET A 165 11.13 -14.89 17.42
CA MET A 165 11.78 -16.20 17.48
C MET A 165 11.93 -16.70 18.92
N THR A 166 12.23 -15.82 19.88
CA THR A 166 12.32 -16.18 21.31
C THR A 166 10.98 -16.70 21.83
N ALA A 167 9.88 -16.01 21.47
CA ALA A 167 8.54 -16.44 21.83
C ALA A 167 8.12 -17.72 21.08
N ALA A 168 8.40 -17.81 19.77
CA ALA A 168 8.06 -18.99 18.97
C ALA A 168 8.83 -20.24 19.39
N ALA A 169 10.04 -20.09 19.92
CA ALA A 169 10.86 -21.20 20.39
C ALA A 169 10.25 -21.96 21.58
N VAL A 170 9.37 -21.32 22.35
CA VAL A 170 8.69 -21.94 23.50
C VAL A 170 7.25 -22.36 23.18
N GLU A 171 6.76 -22.11 21.97
CA GLU A 171 5.42 -22.51 21.57
C GLU A 171 5.27 -24.05 21.55
N PRO A 172 4.14 -24.61 22.02
CA PRO A 172 3.93 -26.05 22.06
C PRO A 172 4.09 -26.72 20.69
N ARG A 173 3.71 -26.04 19.61
CA ARG A 173 3.86 -26.54 18.24
C ARG A 173 5.32 -26.71 17.85
N THR A 174 6.15 -25.68 18.10
CA THR A 174 7.59 -25.72 17.85
C THR A 174 8.26 -26.83 18.66
N ILE A 175 7.95 -26.93 19.95
CA ILE A 175 8.47 -27.97 20.83
C ILE A 175 8.05 -29.37 20.33
N GLN A 176 6.80 -29.53 19.87
CA GLN A 176 6.33 -30.80 19.32
C GLN A 176 7.09 -31.20 18.06
N ARG A 177 7.35 -30.27 17.14
CA ARG A 177 8.15 -30.50 15.93
C ARG A 177 9.58 -30.90 16.28
N LEU A 178 10.22 -30.19 17.21
CA LEU A 178 11.57 -30.50 17.69
C LEU A 178 11.65 -31.87 18.38
N ARG A 179 10.65 -32.24 19.19
CA ARG A 179 10.56 -33.57 19.80
C ARG A 179 10.35 -34.68 18.77
N ARG A 180 9.50 -34.44 17.77
CA ARG A 180 9.30 -35.38 16.64
C ARG A 180 10.61 -35.61 15.90
N TYR A 181 11.35 -34.54 15.61
CA TYR A 181 12.68 -34.65 15.01
C TYR A 181 13.63 -35.47 15.88
N LYS A 182 13.78 -35.13 17.16
CA LYS A 182 14.69 -35.84 18.09
C LYS A 182 14.38 -37.34 18.21
N ALA A 183 13.10 -37.71 18.12
CA ALA A 183 12.65 -39.10 18.21
C ALA A 183 12.63 -39.82 16.86
N ALA A 184 12.75 -39.10 15.74
CA ALA A 184 12.67 -39.68 14.40
C ALA A 184 13.88 -40.59 14.13
N LYS A 185 13.59 -41.74 13.53
CA LYS A 185 14.63 -42.67 13.05
C LYS A 185 14.73 -42.56 11.54
N LYS A 186 15.96 -42.56 11.02
CA LYS A 186 16.20 -42.65 9.58
C LYS A 186 15.63 -43.95 9.03
N VAL A 187 14.94 -43.84 7.90
CA VAL A 187 14.38 -44.96 7.16
C VAL A 187 15.12 -45.06 5.83
N ALA A 188 15.34 -46.28 5.35
CA ALA A 188 15.94 -46.50 4.04
C ALA A 188 14.95 -46.04 2.96
N VAL A 189 15.27 -44.94 2.28
CA VAL A 189 14.51 -44.42 1.15
C VAL A 189 15.25 -44.80 -0.12
N GLN A 190 14.53 -45.45 -1.04
CA GLN A 190 15.01 -45.74 -2.39
C GLN A 190 14.59 -44.61 -3.31
N ARG A 191 15.57 -43.98 -3.96
CA ARG A 191 15.32 -43.00 -5.03
C ARG A 191 15.96 -43.48 -6.32
N GLN A 192 15.21 -43.41 -7.41
CA GLN A 192 15.79 -43.54 -8.74
C GLN A 192 16.33 -42.18 -9.16
N ILE A 193 17.65 -42.11 -9.29
CA ILE A 193 18.34 -40.92 -9.80
C ILE A 193 18.64 -41.19 -11.27
N ARG A 194 18.24 -40.26 -12.14
CA ARG A 194 18.65 -40.27 -13.55
C ARG A 194 20.04 -39.65 -13.64
N LYS A 195 20.99 -40.41 -14.16
CA LYS A 195 22.36 -39.96 -14.45
C LYS A 195 22.65 -40.15 -15.92
N THR A 196 23.65 -39.44 -16.44
CA THR A 196 24.21 -39.67 -17.76
C THR A 196 25.56 -40.35 -17.62
N ARG A 197 25.86 -41.30 -18.51
CA ARG A 197 27.22 -41.82 -18.68
C ARG A 197 27.65 -41.60 -20.12
N ILE A 198 28.95 -41.37 -20.30
CA ILE A 198 29.54 -41.28 -21.63
C ILE A 198 29.85 -42.70 -22.11
N GLU A 199 29.23 -43.10 -23.22
CA GLU A 199 29.56 -44.33 -23.94
C GLU A 199 30.23 -44.00 -25.26
N TYR A 200 31.36 -44.65 -25.56
CA TYR A 200 32.00 -44.54 -26.87
C TYR A 200 31.35 -45.50 -27.86
N ARG A 201 30.55 -44.96 -28.78
CA ARG A 201 29.89 -45.74 -29.83
C ARG A 201 30.59 -45.51 -31.17
N ARG A 202 30.73 -46.58 -31.96
CA ARG A 202 31.21 -46.44 -33.35
C ARG A 202 30.10 -45.78 -34.18
N GLY A 203 30.47 -44.77 -34.95
CA GLY A 203 29.57 -44.07 -35.86
C GLY A 203 30.33 -43.50 -37.06
N TRP A 204 29.59 -43.20 -38.11
CA TRP A 204 30.15 -42.51 -39.28
C TRP A 204 30.24 -41.01 -39.00
N ASN A 205 31.43 -40.43 -39.13
CA ASN A 205 31.65 -38.99 -39.06
C ASN A 205 32.01 -38.47 -40.44
N SER A 206 31.07 -37.77 -41.09
CA SER A 206 31.24 -37.23 -42.44
C SER A 206 32.26 -36.10 -42.56
N LEU A 207 32.76 -35.60 -41.42
CA LEU A 207 33.75 -34.51 -41.35
C LEU A 207 35.15 -35.01 -40.96
N SER A 208 35.30 -36.30 -40.65
CA SER A 208 36.57 -36.85 -40.22
C SER A 208 37.48 -37.16 -41.40
N THR A 209 38.75 -36.78 -41.27
CA THR A 209 39.84 -37.08 -42.22
C THR A 209 40.85 -38.09 -41.65
N SER A 210 40.46 -38.84 -40.60
CA SER A 210 41.38 -39.68 -39.80
C SER A 210 41.72 -41.04 -40.43
N CYS A 211 41.08 -41.40 -41.54
CA CYS A 211 41.23 -42.68 -42.24
C CYS A 211 41.55 -42.46 -43.71
N ASP A 212 42.21 -43.43 -44.33
CA ASP A 212 42.48 -43.39 -45.77
C ASP A 212 41.18 -43.53 -46.58
N GLY A 213 41.05 -42.73 -47.64
CA GLY A 213 39.86 -42.70 -48.49
C GLY A 213 38.69 -41.89 -47.92
N TRP A 214 38.90 -41.08 -46.87
CA TRP A 214 37.87 -40.24 -46.23
C TRP A 214 37.10 -39.31 -47.19
N PHE A 215 37.68 -38.99 -48.34
CA PHE A 215 37.12 -38.10 -49.36
C PHE A 215 36.27 -38.83 -50.42
N TYR A 216 36.26 -40.17 -50.44
CA TYR A 216 35.41 -40.97 -51.33
C TYR A 216 34.06 -41.27 -50.67
N SER A 217 32.98 -41.39 -51.46
CA SER A 217 31.64 -41.62 -50.94
C SER A 217 31.48 -43.02 -50.31
N PRO A 218 30.88 -43.16 -49.11
CA PRO A 218 30.38 -42.08 -48.27
C PRO A 218 31.55 -41.26 -47.70
N ILE A 219 31.49 -39.93 -47.82
CA ILE A 219 32.55 -39.04 -47.33
C ILE A 219 32.60 -39.13 -45.80
N GLY A 220 33.80 -39.31 -45.23
CA GLY A 220 34.05 -39.38 -43.80
C GLY A 220 34.84 -40.60 -43.35
N CYS A 221 34.87 -40.80 -42.03
CA CYS A 221 35.50 -41.96 -41.41
C CYS A 221 34.62 -42.58 -40.33
N ALA A 222 34.81 -43.88 -40.08
CA ALA A 222 34.23 -44.55 -38.92
C ALA A 222 35.03 -44.18 -37.66
N GLU A 223 34.42 -43.40 -36.77
CA GLU A 223 35.04 -42.94 -35.53
C GLU A 223 34.29 -43.43 -34.29
N ARG A 224 34.98 -43.40 -33.15
CA ARG A 224 34.36 -43.55 -31.84
C ARG A 224 33.94 -42.17 -31.34
N ARG A 225 32.63 -41.93 -31.28
CA ARG A 225 32.08 -40.72 -30.66
C ARG A 225 31.63 -41.00 -29.24
N ALA A 226 31.89 -40.04 -28.35
CA ALA A 226 31.28 -40.00 -27.03
C ALA A 226 29.79 -39.67 -27.17
N VAL A 227 28.92 -40.55 -26.71
CA VAL A 227 27.47 -40.33 -26.67
C VAL A 227 27.04 -40.37 -25.20
N GLU A 228 26.33 -39.33 -24.76
CA GLU A 228 25.71 -39.32 -23.44
C GLU A 228 24.46 -40.19 -23.46
N VAL A 229 24.45 -41.22 -22.60
CA VAL A 229 23.32 -42.14 -22.49
C VAL A 229 22.73 -42.00 -21.09
N PRO A 230 21.43 -41.68 -20.97
CA PRO A 230 20.77 -41.63 -19.67
C PRO A 230 20.61 -43.04 -19.11
N TYR A 231 20.90 -43.23 -17.83
CA TYR A 231 20.62 -44.44 -17.09
C TYR A 231 20.00 -44.11 -15.73
N SER A 232 19.16 -45.00 -15.23
CA SER A 232 18.57 -44.90 -13.90
C SER A 232 19.38 -45.72 -12.90
N GLU A 233 19.90 -45.07 -11.86
CA GLU A 233 20.55 -45.74 -10.74
C GLU A 233 19.60 -45.70 -9.53
N THR A 234 19.38 -46.83 -8.89
CA THR A 234 18.62 -46.88 -7.63
C THR A 234 19.56 -46.65 -6.47
N THR A 235 19.55 -45.46 -5.89
CA THR A 235 20.34 -45.13 -4.71
C THR A 235 19.51 -45.36 -3.46
N LYS A 236 20.06 -46.14 -2.51
CA LYS A 236 19.50 -46.31 -1.17
C LYS A 236 20.15 -45.26 -0.27
N ALA A 237 19.36 -44.32 0.24
CA ALA A 237 19.82 -43.33 1.21
C ALA A 237 19.05 -43.50 2.52
N MET A 238 19.73 -43.32 3.65
CA MET A 238 19.09 -43.27 4.96
C MET A 238 18.61 -41.84 5.19
N GLU A 239 17.31 -41.60 5.07
CA GLU A 239 16.71 -40.28 5.21
C GLU A 239 15.67 -40.29 6.34
N PHE A 240 15.43 -39.12 6.95
CA PHE A 240 14.30 -39.00 7.87
C PHE A 240 12.97 -39.15 7.12
N PRO A 241 11.91 -39.64 7.79
CA PRO A 241 10.57 -39.71 7.20
C PRO A 241 10.15 -38.35 6.63
N LYS A 242 9.42 -38.35 5.50
CA LYS A 242 8.89 -37.13 4.88
C LYS A 242 8.17 -36.26 5.91
N GLY A 243 8.44 -34.95 5.89
CA GLY A 243 7.89 -33.97 6.85
C GLY A 243 8.67 -33.85 8.16
N THR A 244 9.76 -34.59 8.34
CA THR A 244 10.66 -34.41 9.50
C THR A 244 11.76 -33.43 9.12
N GLN A 245 11.73 -32.24 9.70
CA GLN A 245 12.76 -31.21 9.54
C GLN A 245 13.73 -31.23 10.72
N SER A 246 15.01 -31.01 10.46
CA SER A 246 16.01 -30.88 11.51
C SER A 246 15.77 -29.65 12.38
N HIS A 247 16.39 -29.61 13.56
CA HIS A 247 16.33 -28.45 14.45
C HIS A 247 16.78 -27.14 13.76
N SER A 248 17.81 -27.20 12.91
CA SER A 248 18.30 -26.07 12.12
C SER A 248 17.34 -25.69 10.99
N GLN A 249 16.73 -26.67 10.32
CA GLN A 249 15.72 -26.43 9.28
C GLN A 249 14.44 -25.81 9.86
N ILE A 250 14.00 -26.26 11.04
CA ILE A 250 12.86 -25.67 11.76
C ILE A 250 13.17 -24.22 12.10
N PHE A 251 14.36 -23.93 12.64
CA PHE A 251 14.79 -22.57 12.96
C PHE A 251 14.83 -21.68 11.71
N HIS A 252 15.42 -22.17 10.62
CA HIS A 252 15.48 -21.47 9.33
C HIS A 252 14.08 -21.16 8.78
N ALA A 253 13.18 -22.15 8.77
CA ALA A 253 11.83 -21.98 8.26
C ALA A 253 11.05 -20.90 9.02
N MET A 254 11.19 -20.85 10.36
CA MET A 254 10.55 -19.81 11.17
C MET A 254 11.10 -18.42 10.86
N GLN A 255 12.42 -18.30 10.68
CA GLN A 255 13.06 -17.04 10.29
C GLN A 255 12.60 -16.58 8.89
N ASP A 256 12.58 -17.46 7.89
CA ASP A 256 12.12 -17.12 6.55
C ASP A 256 10.66 -16.67 6.54
N LYS A 257 9.81 -17.37 7.31
CA LYS A 257 8.41 -17.03 7.45
C LYS A 257 8.24 -15.66 8.10
N PHE A 258 9.05 -15.35 9.11
CA PHE A 258 9.05 -14.03 9.75
C PHE A 258 9.29 -12.92 8.72
N PHE A 259 10.39 -13.00 7.96
CA PHE A 259 10.71 -11.97 6.96
C PHE A 259 9.67 -11.90 5.83
N THR A 260 9.16 -13.05 5.39
CA THR A 260 8.08 -13.11 4.39
C THR A 260 6.81 -12.40 4.87
N LEU A 261 6.38 -12.65 6.12
CA LEU A 261 5.19 -12.00 6.68
C LEU A 261 5.42 -10.50 6.91
N LEU A 262 6.62 -10.11 7.36
CA LEU A 262 6.97 -8.72 7.57
C LEU A 262 6.90 -7.94 6.25
N GLU A 263 7.49 -8.47 5.18
CA GLU A 263 7.48 -7.85 3.86
C GLU A 263 6.07 -7.75 3.28
N ASN A 264 5.28 -8.84 3.36
CA ASN A 264 3.89 -8.83 2.90
C ASN A 264 3.05 -7.78 3.63
N ARG A 265 3.25 -7.62 4.94
CA ARG A 265 2.54 -6.61 5.75
C ARG A 265 2.98 -5.20 5.40
N ARG A 266 4.28 -4.97 5.17
CA ARG A 266 4.79 -3.67 4.70
C ARG A 266 4.19 -3.30 3.36
N SER A 267 4.23 -4.22 2.40
CA SER A 267 3.63 -4.02 1.08
C SER A 267 2.13 -3.72 1.17
N SER A 268 1.38 -4.47 1.99
CA SER A 268 -0.05 -4.23 2.21
C SER A 268 -0.34 -2.90 2.90
N ASN A 269 0.45 -2.53 3.91
CA ASN A 269 0.30 -1.26 4.62
C ASN A 269 0.65 -0.06 3.73
N ALA A 270 1.70 -0.17 2.91
CA ALA A 270 2.07 0.82 1.91
C ALA A 270 0.96 0.99 0.86
N ALA A 271 0.43 -0.11 0.31
CA ALA A 271 -0.68 -0.07 -0.63
C ALA A 271 -1.94 0.56 -0.02
N THR A 272 -2.25 0.26 1.25
CA THR A 272 -3.40 0.85 1.96
C THR A 272 -3.21 2.34 2.22
N ALA A 273 -2.00 2.75 2.61
CA ALA A 273 -1.68 4.16 2.79
C ALA A 273 -1.76 4.93 1.47
N GLU A 274 -1.26 4.36 0.38
CA GLU A 274 -1.31 4.98 -0.94
C GLU A 274 -2.75 5.10 -1.46
N ALA A 275 -3.58 4.07 -1.29
CA ALA A 275 -5.00 4.13 -1.62
C ALA A 275 -5.71 5.28 -0.86
N ARG A 276 -5.42 5.47 0.43
CA ARG A 276 -5.95 6.59 1.21
C ARG A 276 -5.43 7.95 0.75
N ARG A 277 -4.16 8.04 0.34
CA ARG A 277 -3.60 9.28 -0.23
C ARG A 277 -4.32 9.67 -1.52
N ILE A 278 -4.58 8.71 -2.39
CA ILE A 278 -5.33 8.89 -3.63
C ILE A 278 -6.77 9.31 -3.32
N GLU A 279 -7.45 8.65 -2.38
CA GLU A 279 -8.81 9.01 -1.95
C GLU A 279 -8.88 10.46 -1.44
N ILE A 280 -7.93 10.89 -0.61
CA ILE A 280 -7.84 12.27 -0.15
C ILE A 280 -7.58 13.22 -1.32
N ALA A 281 -6.67 12.89 -2.23
CA ALA A 281 -6.37 13.73 -3.39
C ALA A 281 -7.61 13.93 -4.29
N GLU A 282 -8.36 12.87 -4.57
CA GLU A 282 -9.63 12.95 -5.32
C GLU A 282 -10.69 13.74 -4.56
N SER A 283 -10.79 13.54 -3.25
CA SER A 283 -11.69 14.30 -2.36
C SER A 283 -11.37 15.80 -2.39
N ASN A 284 -10.08 16.17 -2.40
CA ASN A 284 -9.62 17.55 -2.51
C ASN A 284 -10.05 18.19 -3.84
N VAL A 285 -9.96 17.46 -4.95
CA VAL A 285 -10.44 17.93 -6.26
C VAL A 285 -11.94 18.21 -6.21
N ARG A 286 -12.74 17.25 -5.70
CA ARG A 286 -14.18 17.44 -5.54
C ARG A 286 -14.50 18.62 -4.63
N GLY A 287 -13.78 18.76 -3.52
CA GLY A 287 -13.95 19.88 -2.59
C GLY A 287 -13.63 21.24 -3.21
N SER A 288 -12.61 21.32 -4.07
CA SER A 288 -12.28 22.54 -4.83
C SER A 288 -13.40 22.91 -5.82
N ILE A 289 -13.98 21.92 -6.49
CA ILE A 289 -15.15 22.12 -7.36
C ILE A 289 -16.36 22.62 -6.56
N ASP A 290 -16.65 22.00 -5.42
CA ASP A 290 -17.75 22.39 -4.52
C ASP A 290 -17.58 23.83 -4.01
N LEU A 291 -16.36 24.21 -3.60
CA LEU A 291 -16.02 25.57 -3.18
C LEU A 291 -16.18 26.59 -4.32
N SER A 292 -15.68 26.26 -5.51
CA SER A 292 -15.83 27.13 -6.70
C SER A 292 -17.29 27.33 -7.07
N LEU A 293 -18.10 26.27 -7.00
CA LEU A 293 -19.53 26.33 -7.25
C LEU A 293 -20.25 27.17 -6.18
N ALA A 294 -19.92 26.97 -4.90
CA ALA A 294 -20.46 27.77 -3.80
C ALA A 294 -20.16 29.26 -4.00
N LEU A 295 -18.92 29.60 -4.39
CA LEU A 295 -18.51 30.99 -4.65
C LEU A 295 -19.28 31.60 -5.82
N ARG A 296 -19.51 30.85 -6.90
CA ARG A 296 -20.29 31.30 -8.06
C ARG A 296 -21.75 31.55 -7.70
N ILE A 297 -22.39 30.64 -6.97
CA ILE A 297 -23.79 30.79 -6.57
C ILE A 297 -23.92 31.97 -5.59
N PHE A 298 -23.02 32.08 -4.61
CA PHE A 298 -23.01 33.19 -3.66
C PHE A 298 -22.77 34.54 -4.34
N GLY A 299 -21.81 34.62 -5.25
CA GLY A 299 -21.55 35.83 -6.04
C GLY A 299 -22.75 36.23 -6.91
N GLY A 300 -23.40 35.27 -7.56
CA GLY A 300 -24.63 35.51 -8.32
C GLY A 300 -25.78 36.01 -7.44
N PHE A 301 -25.92 35.45 -6.24
CA PHE A 301 -26.91 35.91 -5.27
C PHE A 301 -26.66 37.36 -4.81
N ILE A 302 -25.39 37.71 -4.50
CA ILE A 302 -25.03 39.09 -4.14
C ILE A 302 -25.33 40.05 -5.28
N ALA A 303 -24.96 39.70 -6.52
CA ALA A 303 -25.22 40.54 -7.69
C ALA A 303 -26.72 40.81 -7.86
N LEU A 304 -27.57 39.77 -7.75
CA LEU A 304 -29.02 39.92 -7.82
C LEU A 304 -29.57 40.80 -6.68
N MET A 305 -29.13 40.59 -5.43
CA MET A 305 -29.54 41.42 -4.30
C MET A 305 -29.11 42.88 -4.47
N PHE A 306 -27.93 43.12 -5.02
CA PHE A 306 -27.44 44.46 -5.32
C PHE A 306 -28.33 45.17 -6.36
N PHE A 307 -28.75 44.49 -7.44
CA PHE A 307 -29.73 45.04 -8.38
C PHE A 307 -31.08 45.34 -7.72
N PHE A 308 -31.57 44.46 -6.83
CA PHE A 308 -32.79 44.72 -6.07
C PHE A 308 -32.66 45.96 -5.17
N LEU A 309 -31.51 46.16 -4.53
CA LEU A 309 -31.23 47.35 -3.72
C LEU A 309 -31.20 48.62 -4.58
N LEU A 310 -30.57 48.59 -5.76
CA LEU A 310 -30.57 49.73 -6.68
C LEU A 310 -32.00 50.10 -7.12
N ILE A 311 -32.80 49.11 -7.53
CA ILE A 311 -34.21 49.34 -7.91
C ILE A 311 -35.02 49.87 -6.72
N ALA A 312 -34.78 49.35 -5.52
CA ALA A 312 -35.46 49.82 -4.31
C ALA A 312 -35.10 51.27 -3.98
N ILE A 313 -33.82 51.66 -4.10
CA ILE A 313 -33.35 53.04 -3.93
C ILE A 313 -33.97 53.95 -4.99
N GLU A 314 -33.95 53.57 -6.26
CA GLU A 314 -34.56 54.33 -7.35
C GLU A 314 -36.07 54.55 -7.10
N ARG A 315 -36.78 53.49 -6.70
CA ARG A 315 -38.22 53.57 -6.38
C ARG A 315 -38.48 54.46 -5.16
N HIS A 316 -37.62 54.42 -4.15
CA HIS A 316 -37.73 55.28 -2.97
C HIS A 316 -37.46 56.75 -3.32
N GLN A 317 -36.43 57.04 -4.13
CA GLN A 317 -36.14 58.38 -4.64
C GLN A 317 -37.28 58.94 -5.49
N ARG A 318 -37.88 58.15 -6.39
CA ARG A 318 -39.06 58.56 -7.16
C ARG A 318 -40.26 58.87 -6.26
N ARG A 319 -40.47 58.12 -5.19
CA ARG A 319 -41.52 58.40 -4.20
C ARG A 319 -41.28 59.70 -3.44
N ILE A 320 -40.03 59.98 -3.04
CA ILE A 320 -39.66 61.24 -2.38
C ILE A 320 -39.84 62.41 -3.35
N ALA A 321 -39.39 62.29 -4.60
CA ALA A 321 -39.57 63.32 -5.61
C ALA A 321 -41.05 63.61 -5.93
N ALA A 322 -41.91 62.59 -5.88
CA ALA A 322 -43.36 62.75 -6.07
C ALA A 322 -44.09 63.35 -4.85
N THR A 323 -43.46 63.38 -3.67
CA THR A 323 -44.06 63.91 -2.42
C THR A 323 -43.55 65.29 -2.03
N ILE A 324 -42.61 65.88 -2.78
CA ILE A 324 -42.26 67.30 -2.64
C ILE A 324 -43.25 68.10 -3.51
N PRO A 325 -44.28 68.76 -2.93
CA PRO A 325 -45.06 69.72 -3.69
C PRO A 325 -44.13 70.82 -4.17
N ILE A 326 -44.22 71.17 -5.46
CA ILE A 326 -43.69 72.44 -5.96
C ILE A 326 -44.42 73.52 -5.15
N ALA A 327 -43.76 73.99 -4.09
CA ALA A 327 -44.25 75.08 -3.28
C ALA A 327 -44.36 76.30 -4.18
N ALA A 328 -45.59 76.77 -4.31
CA ALA A 328 -46.02 77.99 -4.97
C ALA A 328 -44.95 79.10 -4.89
N LEU A 329 -44.52 79.59 -6.05
CA LEU A 329 -43.95 80.92 -6.15
C LEU A 329 -45.05 81.93 -5.82
N PRO A 330 -44.89 82.80 -4.80
CA PRO A 330 -45.85 83.86 -4.57
C PRO A 330 -45.72 84.93 -5.66
N GLU A 331 -46.87 85.20 -6.28
CA GLU A 331 -47.21 86.42 -6.98
C GLU A 331 -46.71 87.64 -6.18
N ARG A 332 -45.71 88.36 -6.69
CA ARG A 332 -45.44 89.74 -6.26
C ARG A 332 -46.12 90.66 -7.27
N ALA A 333 -47.35 91.07 -6.95
CA ALA A 333 -47.93 92.31 -7.44
C ALA A 333 -47.16 93.48 -6.82
N GLY A 334 -46.74 94.44 -7.65
CA GLY A 334 -46.01 95.62 -7.18
C GLY A 334 -45.48 96.53 -8.30
N SER A 335 -46.36 96.98 -9.19
CA SER A 335 -46.42 98.37 -9.69
C SER A 335 -47.77 98.62 -10.36
#